data_AF-A0A9W6H587-F1
#
_entry.id   AF-A0A9W6H587-F1
#
_cell.length_a   1.000
_cell.length_b   1.000
_cell.length_c   1.000
_cell.angle_alpha   90.00
_cell.angle_beta   90.00
_cell.angle_gamma   90.00
#
_symmetry.space_group_name_H-M   'P 1'
#
loop_
_entity.id
_entity.type
_entity.pdbx_description
1 polymer ?
#
loop_
_entity_poly.entity_id
_entity_poly.type
_entity_poly.pdbx_seq_one_letter_code
_entity_poly.pdbx_strand_id
1 'polypeptide(L)'
;MFTEDFSRAPVQGRAAALVIAEGRCAAGRRDGVTWRRRLRDGSIRAELVLFSSVAAAEAAARAHRGRVRLLVAEPRGYTNGVWRAEDSGMAHNERFHPVSTELRDGREPPEIAGPVRRPRRERRRPEPRRWTIFDGESMFLGATRYRHPLAWLATNRHWWPMVAKMHRMPGTVWHGVYAEWPFTLGTLATYRTRDDMMRFARMPEHRHLMQWIVRDTVNATGGFIRIFSSRGELARQASAAEQASARVPADGPGGDDGERLRLERVETEAQLQEFLAVSRRGDPAHLAVPLLEDVVRAWFDGSAAADGRTELLLARRGDETVGRTTIHADRALDEKLGTRATLFGATWAATPDDLRALLELIADRGRRDGSAEVIGPVSLLPNQTGGVITSGFDEPGFFDGAWNPDWVPRVYEEAGFAVWNASDTWIADLDAAPAPSAPSAEELAAAGIRIRRASRVRFARDVAWLRTLVNAAFAQLPYYTEISRAQMRDATSGLVGLMDPGLWLFAEDARTGEPVGFVLVVPDPVDVLRGSGGRVGPREALRLLRGGRGRDAVLVIHGVVPERQGRGIAGLLWRAVAERLREGGYRILRTTYIGRENAASARPIERLGGRPLHGTAFYRRRLEES
;
A
#
# COMPACT_ATOMS: atom_id res chain seq x y z
N MET A 1 6.28 -13.00 -0.45
CA MET A 1 6.65 -12.06 -1.53
C MET A 1 7.51 -12.79 -2.52
N PHE A 2 7.23 -12.64 -3.81
CA PHE A 2 8.16 -13.09 -4.83
C PHE A 2 9.40 -12.19 -4.82
N THR A 3 10.57 -12.76 -5.06
CA THR A 3 11.79 -11.99 -5.32
C THR A 3 12.62 -12.72 -6.37
N GLU A 4 13.41 -11.95 -7.10
CA GLU A 4 14.49 -12.41 -7.97
C GLU A 4 15.86 -12.13 -7.32
N ASP A 5 15.89 -11.28 -6.30
CA ASP A 5 17.11 -10.90 -5.58
C ASP A 5 17.23 -11.64 -4.25
N PHE A 6 18.10 -12.64 -4.23
CA PHE A 6 18.43 -13.43 -3.06
C PHE A 6 19.69 -12.93 -2.34
N SER A 7 20.22 -11.74 -2.67
CA SER A 7 21.51 -11.23 -2.16
C SER A 7 21.63 -11.24 -0.62
N ARG A 8 20.52 -10.97 0.08
CA ARG A 8 20.41 -11.00 1.56
C ARG A 8 19.97 -12.35 2.13
N ALA A 9 19.60 -13.31 1.30
CA ALA A 9 19.29 -14.66 1.74
C ALA A 9 20.57 -15.41 2.17
N PRO A 10 20.45 -16.42 3.05
CA PRO A 10 21.54 -17.33 3.36
C PRO A 10 22.12 -18.01 2.11
N VAL A 11 23.29 -18.63 2.24
CA VAL A 11 23.99 -19.29 1.11
C VAL A 11 23.12 -20.28 0.35
N GLN A 12 22.13 -20.88 1.00
CA GLN A 12 21.19 -21.79 0.39
C GLN A 12 20.13 -21.11 -0.48
N GLY A 13 19.70 -19.89 -0.11
CA GLY A 13 18.79 -19.08 -0.91
C GLY A 13 19.44 -18.51 -2.17
N ARG A 14 20.76 -18.25 -2.11
CA ARG A 14 21.57 -17.72 -3.21
C ARG A 14 22.09 -18.76 -4.20
N ALA A 15 21.83 -20.04 -3.96
CA ALA A 15 22.32 -21.10 -4.83
C ALA A 15 21.64 -21.04 -6.21
N ALA A 16 22.44 -21.14 -7.26
CA ALA A 16 21.97 -21.16 -8.65
C ALA A 16 21.54 -22.56 -9.11
N ALA A 17 22.10 -23.60 -8.49
CA ALA A 17 21.78 -24.99 -8.81
C ALA A 17 21.97 -25.91 -7.60
N LEU A 18 21.31 -27.07 -7.69
CA LEU A 18 21.25 -28.10 -6.67
C LEU A 18 21.49 -29.46 -7.32
N VAL A 19 22.42 -30.23 -6.76
CA VAL A 19 22.69 -31.61 -7.16
C VAL A 19 22.34 -32.56 -6.01
N ILE A 20 21.54 -33.58 -6.30
CA ILE A 20 21.31 -34.72 -5.42
C ILE A 20 22.15 -35.86 -5.98
N ALA A 21 23.14 -36.33 -5.23
CA ALA A 21 24.07 -37.37 -5.64
C ALA A 21 23.94 -38.60 -4.73
N GLU A 22 23.82 -39.80 -5.29
CA GLU A 22 23.86 -41.04 -4.51
C GLU A 22 25.25 -41.24 -3.89
N GLY A 23 25.32 -41.50 -2.58
CA GLY A 23 26.58 -41.52 -1.85
C GLY A 23 27.12 -40.12 -1.55
N ARG A 24 28.41 -39.90 -1.80
CA ARG A 24 29.12 -38.64 -1.53
C ARG A 24 29.53 -37.98 -2.84
N CYS A 25 29.25 -36.69 -2.98
CA CYS A 25 29.71 -35.88 -4.11
C CYS A 25 31.18 -35.49 -3.92
N ALA A 26 31.99 -35.69 -4.97
CA ALA A 26 33.42 -35.38 -4.95
C ALA A 26 33.72 -33.87 -4.98
N ALA A 27 32.76 -33.03 -5.39
CA ALA A 27 32.94 -31.59 -5.52
C ALA A 27 33.20 -30.90 -4.16
N GLY A 28 34.17 -29.98 -4.14
CA GLY A 28 34.59 -29.16 -3.00
C GLY A 28 34.23 -27.67 -3.14
N ARG A 29 34.66 -26.84 -2.18
CA ARG A 29 34.42 -25.37 -2.23
C ARG A 29 35.05 -24.69 -3.45
N ARG A 30 36.20 -25.18 -3.91
CA ARG A 30 36.87 -24.67 -5.14
C ARG A 30 36.06 -24.95 -6.41
N ASP A 31 35.16 -25.93 -6.35
CA ASP A 31 34.28 -26.31 -7.45
C ASP A 31 32.91 -25.62 -7.35
N GLY A 32 32.83 -24.47 -6.67
CA GLY A 32 31.60 -23.67 -6.57
C GLY A 32 30.56 -24.19 -5.56
N VAL A 33 30.89 -25.18 -4.72
CA VAL A 33 29.97 -25.70 -3.69
C VAL A 33 29.80 -24.69 -2.55
N THR A 34 28.56 -24.26 -2.31
CA THR A 34 28.19 -23.29 -1.26
C THR A 34 27.66 -23.96 0.00
N TRP A 35 26.98 -25.10 -0.13
CA TRP A 35 26.37 -25.82 0.98
C TRP A 35 26.21 -27.30 0.63
N ARG A 36 26.27 -28.18 1.64
CA ARG A 36 26.04 -29.62 1.45
C ARG A 36 25.34 -30.25 2.63
N ARG A 37 24.57 -31.30 2.39
CA ARG A 37 23.88 -32.06 3.42
C ARG A 37 23.65 -33.51 3.03
N ARG A 38 23.98 -34.42 3.95
CA ARG A 38 23.62 -35.83 3.82
C ARG A 38 22.14 -36.04 4.11
N LEU A 39 21.50 -36.89 3.32
CA LEU A 39 20.11 -37.28 3.49
C LEU A 39 19.93 -38.79 3.30
N ARG A 40 18.80 -39.28 3.81
CA ARG A 40 18.39 -40.68 3.68
C ARG A 40 16.96 -40.71 3.15
N ASP A 41 16.73 -41.59 2.18
CA ASP A 41 15.41 -41.88 1.62
C ASP A 41 15.24 -43.40 1.58
N GLY A 42 14.60 -43.96 2.61
CA GLY A 42 14.54 -45.42 2.80
C GLY A 42 15.93 -46.05 2.97
N SER A 43 16.31 -46.94 2.05
CA SER A 43 17.65 -47.56 1.99
C SER A 43 18.69 -46.68 1.28
N ILE A 44 18.26 -45.65 0.55
CA ILE A 44 19.14 -44.80 -0.26
C ILE A 44 19.83 -43.78 0.64
N ARG A 45 21.16 -43.70 0.54
CA ARG A 45 21.99 -42.65 1.12
C ARG A 45 22.43 -41.70 0.02
N ALA A 46 22.13 -40.42 0.16
CA ALA A 46 22.49 -39.41 -0.83
C ALA A 46 23.02 -38.14 -0.16
N GLU A 47 23.65 -37.29 -0.96
CA GLU A 47 24.15 -35.97 -0.56
C GLU A 47 23.50 -34.90 -1.47
N LEU A 48 22.91 -33.89 -0.83
CA LEU A 48 22.40 -32.70 -1.49
C LEU A 48 23.49 -31.62 -1.45
N VAL A 49 23.83 -31.08 -2.61
CA VAL A 49 24.93 -30.12 -2.78
C VAL A 49 24.42 -28.91 -3.54
N LEU A 50 24.60 -27.72 -2.97
CA LEU A 50 24.24 -26.44 -3.59
C LEU A 50 25.47 -25.80 -4.22
N PHE A 51 25.26 -25.20 -5.39
CA PHE A 51 26.31 -24.55 -6.18
C PHE A 51 25.96 -23.08 -6.44
N SER A 52 26.99 -22.24 -6.50
CA SER A 52 26.85 -20.82 -6.86
C SER A 52 26.62 -20.59 -8.36
N SER A 53 26.94 -21.58 -9.22
CA SER A 53 26.70 -21.49 -10.67
C SER A 53 26.14 -22.81 -11.23
N VAL A 54 25.35 -22.71 -12.30
CA VAL A 54 24.77 -23.87 -12.99
C VAL A 54 25.87 -24.71 -13.65
N ALA A 55 26.86 -24.06 -14.26
CA ALA A 55 27.97 -24.73 -14.93
C ALA A 55 28.79 -25.63 -13.98
N ALA A 56 29.04 -25.17 -12.75
CA ALA A 56 29.73 -25.96 -11.74
C ALA A 56 28.91 -27.19 -11.28
N ALA A 57 27.60 -27.00 -11.09
CA ALA A 57 26.69 -28.09 -10.74
C ALA A 57 26.63 -29.16 -11.84
N GLU A 58 26.64 -28.75 -13.11
CA GLU A 58 26.68 -29.67 -14.24
C GLU A 58 27.97 -30.46 -14.32
N ALA A 59 29.12 -29.81 -14.13
CA ALA A 59 30.40 -30.49 -14.09
C ALA A 59 30.43 -31.54 -12.96
N ALA A 60 29.94 -31.19 -11.77
CA ALA A 60 29.81 -32.12 -10.65
C ALA A 60 28.84 -33.26 -10.93
N ALA A 61 27.71 -33.00 -11.58
CA ALA A 61 26.73 -34.02 -11.94
C ALA A 61 27.29 -34.99 -12.99
N ARG A 62 28.00 -34.50 -14.02
CA ARG A 62 28.65 -35.33 -15.05
C ARG A 62 29.77 -36.20 -14.48
N ALA A 63 30.48 -35.72 -13.47
CA ALA A 63 31.58 -36.46 -12.84
C ALA A 63 31.11 -37.54 -11.86
N HIS A 64 29.83 -37.54 -11.46
CA HIS A 64 29.32 -38.49 -10.46
C HIS A 64 29.00 -39.84 -11.08
N ARG A 65 29.55 -40.92 -10.51
CA ARG A 65 29.40 -42.29 -11.04
C ARG A 65 28.08 -42.99 -10.65
N GLY A 66 27.35 -42.48 -9.66
CA GLY A 66 26.08 -43.05 -9.19
C GLY A 66 24.86 -42.30 -9.74
N ARG A 67 23.66 -42.61 -9.22
CA ARG A 67 22.46 -41.83 -9.57
C ARG A 67 22.64 -40.37 -9.16
N VAL A 68 22.24 -39.47 -10.05
CA VAL A 68 22.35 -38.03 -9.83
C VAL A 68 21.12 -37.31 -10.38
N ARG A 69 20.68 -36.27 -9.68
CA ARG A 69 19.63 -35.36 -10.13
C ARG A 69 20.13 -33.93 -10.02
N LEU A 70 20.14 -33.22 -11.14
CA LEU A 70 20.43 -31.78 -11.22
C LEU A 70 19.10 -31.01 -11.29
N LEU A 71 18.96 -30.03 -10.40
CA LEU A 71 17.87 -29.05 -10.40
C LEU A 71 18.48 -27.64 -10.47
N VAL A 72 17.90 -26.79 -11.30
CA VAL A 72 18.34 -25.41 -11.50
C VAL A 72 17.38 -24.49 -10.75
N ALA A 73 17.92 -23.45 -10.11
CA ALA A 73 17.10 -22.49 -9.40
C ALA A 73 16.18 -21.74 -10.38
N GLU A 74 14.89 -21.64 -10.05
CA GLU A 74 13.98 -20.76 -10.79
C GLU A 74 14.45 -19.31 -10.67
N PRO A 75 14.27 -18.45 -11.67
CA PRO A 75 14.61 -17.03 -11.56
C PRO A 75 13.95 -16.40 -10.33
N ARG A 76 12.64 -16.67 -10.17
CA ARG A 76 11.82 -16.21 -9.05
C ARG A 76 11.79 -17.23 -7.92
N GLY A 77 11.83 -16.75 -6.68
CA GLY A 77 11.44 -17.52 -5.50
C GLY A 77 10.77 -16.60 -4.49
N TYR A 78 10.91 -16.88 -3.20
CA TYR A 78 10.26 -16.11 -2.14
C TYR A 78 11.23 -15.70 -1.04
N THR A 79 11.09 -14.48 -0.54
CA THR A 79 11.77 -13.98 0.66
C THR A 79 10.81 -13.11 1.47
N ASN A 80 10.96 -13.09 2.78
CA ASN A 80 10.29 -12.17 3.69
C ASN A 80 11.19 -11.82 4.89
N GLY A 81 10.93 -10.68 5.53
CA GLY A 81 11.66 -10.20 6.69
C GLY A 81 13.13 -9.89 6.41
N VAL A 82 14.02 -10.22 7.34
CA VAL A 82 15.46 -9.87 7.30
C VAL A 82 16.25 -10.41 6.08
N TRP A 83 15.73 -11.39 5.36
CA TRP A 83 16.40 -12.00 4.20
C TRP A 83 15.99 -11.42 2.86
N ARG A 84 15.15 -10.39 2.85
CA ARG A 84 14.77 -9.67 1.66
C ARG A 84 15.82 -8.64 1.25
N ALA A 85 16.03 -8.52 -0.05
CA ALA A 85 16.91 -7.51 -0.61
C ALA A 85 16.27 -6.11 -0.62
N GLU A 86 14.97 -6.01 -0.88
CA GLU A 86 14.28 -4.74 -1.10
C GLU A 86 13.85 -4.03 0.22
N ASP A 87 13.08 -4.72 1.08
CA ASP A 87 12.60 -4.22 2.39
C ASP A 87 12.80 -5.28 3.50
N SER A 88 12.60 -4.98 4.79
CA SER A 88 12.72 -5.99 5.87
C SER A 88 11.38 -6.47 6.43
N GLY A 89 10.28 -6.25 5.71
CA GLY A 89 8.92 -6.54 6.15
C GLY A 89 8.52 -8.01 6.02
N MET A 90 7.74 -8.53 6.97
CA MET A 90 7.12 -9.85 6.88
C MET A 90 5.73 -9.71 6.22
N ALA A 91 5.57 -10.25 5.00
CA ALA A 91 4.31 -10.20 4.26
C ALA A 91 4.02 -11.51 3.51
N HIS A 92 2.75 -11.69 3.12
CA HIS A 92 2.29 -12.76 2.25
C HIS A 92 2.04 -12.28 0.83
N ASN A 93 2.06 -13.23 -0.11
CA ASN A 93 1.47 -12.97 -1.41
C ASN A 93 -0.06 -12.95 -1.26
N GLU A 94 -0.72 -12.16 -2.09
CA GLU A 94 -2.18 -12.14 -2.16
C GLU A 94 -2.74 -13.34 -2.90
N ARG A 95 -1.99 -13.87 -3.87
CA ARG A 95 -2.39 -15.00 -4.72
C ARG A 95 -1.33 -16.07 -4.77
N PHE A 96 -1.77 -17.30 -4.99
CA PHE A 96 -0.85 -18.40 -5.22
C PHE A 96 -0.12 -18.22 -6.57
N HIS A 97 1.06 -18.80 -6.71
CA HIS A 97 1.67 -18.91 -8.03
C HIS A 97 0.76 -19.76 -8.94
N PRO A 98 0.53 -19.36 -10.20
CA PRO A 98 -0.33 -20.13 -11.11
C PRO A 98 0.22 -21.53 -11.35
N VAL A 99 -0.68 -22.50 -11.50
CA VAL A 99 -0.33 -23.88 -11.93
C VAL A 99 -0.45 -23.99 -13.45
N SER A 100 0.14 -25.04 -14.03
CA SER A 100 0.21 -25.18 -15.50
C SER A 100 -1.16 -25.16 -16.20
N THR A 101 -2.21 -25.69 -15.56
CA THR A 101 -3.59 -25.65 -16.09
C THR A 101 -4.18 -24.25 -16.06
N GLU A 102 -3.90 -23.47 -15.02
CA GLU A 102 -4.38 -22.09 -14.90
C GLU A 102 -3.69 -21.18 -15.92
N LEU A 103 -2.38 -21.37 -16.14
CA LEU A 103 -1.64 -20.68 -17.20
C LEU A 103 -2.24 -21.00 -18.57
N ARG A 104 -2.46 -22.29 -18.86
CA ARG A 104 -3.03 -22.74 -20.15
C ARG A 104 -4.42 -22.19 -20.42
N ASP A 105 -5.24 -22.11 -19.37
CA ASP A 105 -6.63 -21.70 -19.46
C ASP A 105 -6.82 -20.19 -19.25
N GLY A 106 -5.74 -19.42 -19.08
CA GLY A 106 -5.79 -17.98 -18.81
C GLY A 106 -6.52 -17.63 -17.51
N ARG A 107 -6.58 -18.56 -16.56
CA ARG A 107 -7.30 -18.38 -15.28
C ARG A 107 -6.37 -17.80 -14.23
N GLU A 108 -6.83 -16.76 -13.54
CA GLU A 108 -6.07 -16.23 -12.42
C GLU A 108 -5.96 -17.26 -11.29
N PRO A 109 -4.79 -17.37 -10.65
CA PRO A 109 -4.63 -18.23 -9.49
C PRO A 109 -5.49 -17.73 -8.32
N PRO A 110 -6.00 -18.66 -7.50
CA PRO A 110 -6.86 -18.30 -6.38
C PRO A 110 -6.12 -17.42 -5.38
N GLU A 111 -6.90 -16.55 -4.74
CA GLU A 111 -6.43 -15.75 -3.63
C GLU A 111 -6.04 -16.62 -2.45
N ILE A 112 -5.02 -16.15 -1.76
CA ILE A 112 -4.68 -16.55 -0.40
C ILE A 112 -5.72 -15.82 0.50
N ALA A 113 -7.02 -16.15 0.37
CA ALA A 113 -8.18 -15.54 1.06
C ALA A 113 -8.43 -15.91 2.55
N GLY A 114 -8.47 -14.94 3.49
CA GLY A 114 -9.10 -15.05 4.83
C GLY A 114 -8.48 -15.96 5.93
N PRO A 115 -8.97 -15.89 7.19
CA PRO A 115 -8.40 -16.64 8.31
C PRO A 115 -8.69 -18.14 8.18
N VAL A 116 -7.64 -18.96 8.27
CA VAL A 116 -7.75 -20.41 8.08
C VAL A 116 -8.26 -21.08 9.36
N ARG A 117 -9.29 -21.95 9.25
CA ARG A 117 -9.71 -22.85 10.33
C ARG A 117 -8.52 -23.69 10.80
N ARG A 118 -8.34 -23.85 12.13
CA ARG A 118 -7.25 -24.69 12.67
C ARG A 118 -7.24 -26.07 12.01
N PRO A 119 -6.05 -26.58 11.62
CA PRO A 119 -5.95 -27.82 10.87
C PRO A 119 -6.50 -29.00 11.68
N ARG A 120 -7.40 -29.78 11.07
CA ARG A 120 -7.97 -30.99 11.70
C ARG A 120 -6.92 -32.09 11.71
N ARG A 121 -6.82 -32.81 12.83
CA ARG A 121 -5.92 -33.97 12.95
C ARG A 121 -6.50 -35.14 12.14
N GLU A 122 -5.82 -35.50 11.06
CA GLU A 122 -6.34 -36.47 10.09
C GLU A 122 -5.96 -37.92 10.43
N ARG A 123 -6.95 -38.82 10.43
CA ARG A 123 -6.84 -40.20 10.94
C ARG A 123 -6.55 -41.29 9.88
N ARG A 124 -6.49 -40.96 8.58
CA ARG A 124 -6.21 -41.95 7.51
C ARG A 124 -4.78 -42.49 7.55
N ARG A 125 -4.56 -43.73 7.08
CA ARG A 125 -3.24 -44.38 7.01
C ARG A 125 -2.51 -43.95 5.71
N PRO A 126 -1.19 -43.71 5.70
CA PRO A 126 -0.46 -43.31 4.49
C PRO A 126 -0.43 -44.45 3.46
N GLU A 127 -0.56 -44.12 2.18
CA GLU A 127 -0.25 -45.06 1.09
C GLU A 127 1.26 -45.33 0.97
N PRO A 128 1.68 -46.50 0.45
CA PRO A 128 3.10 -46.83 0.27
C PRO A 128 3.78 -45.88 -0.73
N ARG A 129 5.01 -45.45 -0.42
CA ARG A 129 5.80 -44.53 -1.25
C ARG A 129 6.24 -45.22 -2.55
N ARG A 130 5.83 -44.66 -3.69
CA ARG A 130 6.15 -45.15 -5.04
C ARG A 130 7.41 -44.53 -5.67
N TRP A 131 7.92 -43.44 -5.11
CA TRP A 131 8.97 -42.61 -5.72
C TRP A 131 10.15 -42.42 -4.78
N THR A 132 11.34 -42.22 -5.35
CA THR A 132 12.59 -41.91 -4.63
C THR A 132 12.98 -40.45 -4.86
N ILE A 133 13.84 -39.88 -4.01
CA ILE A 133 14.32 -38.49 -4.15
C ILE A 133 14.89 -38.15 -5.54
N PHE A 134 15.38 -39.12 -6.30
CA PHE A 134 15.89 -38.92 -7.66
C PHE A 134 14.79 -38.76 -8.71
N ASP A 135 13.53 -39.10 -8.40
CA ASP A 135 12.37 -38.98 -9.30
C ASP A 135 11.70 -37.60 -9.21
N GLY A 136 12.21 -36.73 -8.32
CA GLY A 136 11.69 -35.37 -8.18
C GLY A 136 12.20 -34.42 -9.26
N GLU A 137 11.29 -33.77 -9.97
CA GLU A 137 11.62 -32.70 -10.93
C GLU A 137 11.51 -31.30 -10.34
N SER A 138 10.94 -31.14 -9.13
CA SER A 138 10.86 -29.85 -8.45
C SER A 138 11.17 -30.00 -6.96
N MET A 139 11.88 -29.04 -6.39
CA MET A 139 12.26 -29.02 -4.99
C MET A 139 12.13 -27.61 -4.45
N PHE A 140 11.49 -27.46 -3.29
CA PHE A 140 11.60 -26.22 -2.53
C PHE A 140 12.67 -26.39 -1.45
N LEU A 141 13.49 -25.36 -1.31
CA LEU A 141 14.43 -25.18 -0.22
C LEU A 141 14.07 -23.87 0.47
N GLY A 142 13.71 -23.92 1.75
CA GLY A 142 13.42 -22.71 2.50
C GLY A 142 13.97 -22.75 3.90
N ALA A 143 13.94 -21.60 4.56
CA ALA A 143 14.18 -21.49 5.99
C ALA A 143 13.28 -20.44 6.61
N THR A 144 13.15 -20.49 7.92
CA THR A 144 12.48 -19.46 8.73
C THR A 144 13.33 -19.16 9.95
N ARG A 145 13.64 -17.88 10.17
CA ARG A 145 14.37 -17.38 11.33
C ARG A 145 13.39 -16.94 12.42
N TYR A 146 13.28 -17.73 13.48
CA TYR A 146 12.39 -17.47 14.60
C TYR A 146 12.98 -16.43 15.54
N ARG A 147 12.10 -15.64 16.18
CA ARG A 147 12.52 -14.54 17.06
C ARG A 147 13.03 -15.03 18.42
N HIS A 148 12.50 -16.16 18.90
CA HIS A 148 12.81 -16.71 20.22
C HIS A 148 12.50 -18.23 20.27
N PRO A 149 13.10 -18.99 21.22
CA PRO A 149 12.93 -20.44 21.33
C PRO A 149 11.47 -20.89 21.48
N LEU A 150 10.62 -20.11 22.16
CA LEU A 150 9.21 -20.47 22.35
C LEU A 150 8.41 -20.42 21.05
N ALA A 151 8.65 -19.42 20.18
CA ALA A 151 8.06 -19.41 18.85
C ALA A 151 8.54 -20.62 18.04
N TRP A 152 9.83 -20.94 18.09
CA TRP A 152 10.37 -22.14 17.43
C TRP A 152 9.68 -23.42 17.92
N LEU A 153 9.49 -23.61 19.24
CA LEU A 153 8.75 -24.75 19.80
C LEU A 153 7.27 -24.75 19.42
N ALA A 154 6.60 -23.58 19.46
CA ALA A 154 5.19 -23.43 19.12
C ALA A 154 4.90 -23.81 17.66
N THR A 155 5.88 -23.62 16.77
CA THR A 155 5.82 -24.02 15.35
C THR A 155 5.45 -25.50 15.19
N ASN A 156 5.94 -26.38 16.07
CA ASN A 156 5.67 -27.82 16.00
C ASN A 156 4.17 -28.14 15.99
N ARG A 157 3.35 -27.35 16.70
CA ARG A 157 1.89 -27.54 16.75
C ARG A 157 1.22 -27.33 15.39
N HIS A 158 1.78 -26.47 14.56
CA HIS A 158 1.27 -26.15 13.22
C HIS A 158 1.96 -26.98 12.13
N TRP A 159 3.23 -27.30 12.31
CA TRP A 159 4.07 -27.98 11.33
C TRP A 159 3.78 -29.47 11.19
N TRP A 160 3.60 -30.20 12.31
CA TRP A 160 3.36 -31.65 12.25
C TRP A 160 2.09 -32.05 11.49
N PRO A 161 0.93 -31.39 11.68
CA PRO A 161 -0.27 -31.66 10.87
C PRO A 161 -0.04 -31.43 9.37
N MET A 162 0.66 -30.36 9.01
CA MET A 162 0.98 -30.03 7.62
C MET A 162 1.86 -31.11 6.97
N VAL A 163 2.94 -31.52 7.65
CA VAL A 163 3.88 -32.54 7.13
C VAL A 163 3.20 -33.90 7.01
N ALA A 164 2.36 -34.27 7.96
CA ALA A 164 1.61 -35.52 7.91
C ALA A 164 0.69 -35.58 6.67
N LYS A 165 0.07 -34.46 6.31
CA LYS A 165 -0.77 -34.35 5.10
C LYS A 165 0.06 -34.33 3.83
N MET A 166 1.15 -33.57 3.81
CA MET A 166 2.09 -33.50 2.69
C MET A 166 2.60 -34.88 2.27
N HIS A 167 3.04 -35.73 3.21
CA HIS A 167 3.52 -37.07 2.90
C HIS A 167 2.48 -38.00 2.26
N ARG A 168 1.20 -37.64 2.31
CA ARG A 168 0.10 -38.40 1.71
C ARG A 168 -0.39 -37.78 0.40
N MET A 169 0.10 -36.59 0.04
CA MET A 169 -0.28 -35.95 -1.22
C MET A 169 0.34 -36.69 -2.42
N PRO A 170 -0.42 -36.87 -3.51
CA PRO A 170 0.15 -37.33 -4.77
C PRO A 170 1.30 -36.43 -5.21
N GLY A 171 2.42 -37.04 -5.59
CA GLY A 171 3.60 -36.33 -6.10
C GLY A 171 4.58 -35.81 -5.05
N THR A 172 4.31 -35.94 -3.74
CA THR A 172 5.33 -35.71 -2.71
C THR A 172 6.35 -36.85 -2.75
N VAL A 173 7.62 -36.51 -2.95
CA VAL A 173 8.70 -37.49 -3.11
C VAL A 173 9.47 -37.65 -1.81
N TRP A 174 10.05 -36.57 -1.28
CA TRP A 174 10.91 -36.60 -0.10
C TRP A 174 10.81 -35.30 0.69
N HIS A 175 11.05 -35.36 2.00
CA HIS A 175 11.10 -34.18 2.86
C HIS A 175 12.11 -34.34 3.99
N GLY A 176 12.78 -33.23 4.35
CA GLY A 176 13.67 -33.16 5.49
C GLY A 176 13.82 -31.73 6.01
N VAL A 177 14.32 -31.61 7.25
CA VAL A 177 14.50 -30.31 7.93
C VAL A 177 15.93 -30.12 8.40
N TYR A 178 16.52 -28.95 8.22
CA TYR A 178 17.83 -28.60 8.80
C TYR A 178 17.65 -27.51 9.84
N ALA A 179 18.61 -27.36 10.74
CA ALA A 179 18.61 -26.28 11.72
C ALA A 179 19.91 -25.49 11.61
N GLU A 180 19.82 -24.17 11.75
CA GLU A 180 20.96 -23.27 11.85
C GLU A 180 20.81 -22.39 13.08
N TRP A 181 21.92 -22.16 13.75
CA TRP A 181 21.94 -21.37 14.98
C TRP A 181 22.21 -19.88 14.66
N PRO A 182 21.50 -18.92 15.29
CA PRO A 182 20.42 -19.10 16.26
C PRO A 182 19.01 -19.18 15.62
N PHE A 183 18.23 -20.16 16.06
CA PHE A 183 16.77 -20.32 15.84
C PHE A 183 16.28 -20.28 14.37
N THR A 184 17.06 -20.82 13.44
CA THR A 184 16.63 -20.97 12.05
C THR A 184 16.26 -22.41 11.75
N LEU A 185 15.02 -22.66 11.31
CA LEU A 185 14.56 -23.96 10.85
C LEU A 185 14.43 -23.95 9.33
N GLY A 186 15.26 -24.75 8.68
CA GLY A 186 15.25 -25.01 7.26
C GLY A 186 14.35 -26.19 6.90
N THR A 187 13.62 -26.09 5.78
CA THR A 187 12.80 -27.17 5.23
C THR A 187 13.18 -27.44 3.78
N LEU A 188 13.25 -28.71 3.43
CA LEU A 188 13.54 -29.22 2.10
C LEU A 188 12.40 -30.17 1.75
N ALA A 189 11.73 -29.95 0.62
CA ALA A 189 10.80 -30.96 0.12
C ALA A 189 10.86 -31.06 -1.41
N THR A 190 10.83 -32.30 -1.87
CA THR A 190 10.97 -32.69 -3.26
C THR A 190 9.64 -33.24 -3.75
N TYR A 191 9.26 -32.85 -4.96
CA TYR A 191 8.01 -33.21 -5.63
C TYR A 191 8.30 -33.71 -7.04
N ARG A 192 7.41 -34.55 -7.53
CA ARG A 192 7.51 -35.14 -8.88
C ARG A 192 7.42 -34.05 -9.96
N THR A 193 6.52 -33.08 -9.81
CA THR A 193 6.38 -31.94 -10.73
C THR A 193 6.25 -30.62 -9.97
N ARG A 194 6.37 -29.49 -10.67
CA ARG A 194 6.14 -28.16 -10.13
C ARG A 194 4.69 -27.98 -9.66
N ASP A 195 3.73 -28.52 -10.39
CA ASP A 195 2.31 -28.44 -10.03
C ASP A 195 2.01 -29.21 -8.75
N ASP A 196 2.64 -30.38 -8.55
CA ASP A 196 2.50 -31.16 -7.30
C ASP A 196 3.01 -30.35 -6.09
N MET A 197 4.11 -29.61 -6.27
CA MET A 197 4.62 -28.68 -5.25
C MET A 197 3.65 -27.51 -4.99
N MET A 198 3.05 -26.94 -6.03
CA MET A 198 2.09 -25.84 -5.88
C MET A 198 0.79 -26.28 -5.21
N ARG A 199 0.32 -27.52 -5.48
CA ARG A 199 -0.81 -28.10 -4.74
C ARG A 199 -0.51 -28.17 -3.25
N PHE A 200 0.71 -28.56 -2.86
CA PHE A 200 1.13 -28.52 -1.46
C PHE A 200 1.10 -27.09 -0.90
N ALA A 201 1.66 -26.12 -1.63
CA ALA A 201 1.70 -24.72 -1.20
C ALA A 201 0.29 -24.13 -0.97
N ARG A 202 -0.69 -24.61 -1.75
CA ARG A 202 -2.11 -24.23 -1.68
C ARG A 202 -2.92 -24.88 -0.56
N MET A 203 -2.33 -25.80 0.20
CA MET A 203 -3.04 -26.44 1.30
C MET A 203 -3.42 -25.44 2.41
N PRO A 204 -4.62 -25.56 3.00
CA PRO A 204 -5.00 -24.78 4.17
C PRO A 204 -3.99 -24.88 5.31
N GLU A 205 -3.43 -26.06 5.56
CA GLU A 205 -2.43 -26.32 6.60
C GLU A 205 -1.13 -25.53 6.38
N HIS A 206 -0.61 -25.56 5.14
CA HIS A 206 0.60 -24.83 4.76
C HIS A 206 0.38 -23.32 4.87
N ARG A 207 -0.75 -22.86 4.36
CA ARG A 207 -1.17 -21.47 4.48
C ARG A 207 -1.31 -21.01 5.93
N HIS A 208 -1.94 -21.81 6.79
CA HIS A 208 -2.09 -21.49 8.21
C HIS A 208 -0.74 -21.38 8.91
N LEU A 209 0.21 -22.27 8.59
CA LEU A 209 1.57 -22.18 9.09
C LEU A 209 2.25 -20.89 8.62
N MET A 210 2.15 -20.55 7.34
CA MET A 210 2.74 -19.32 6.79
C MET A 210 2.13 -18.07 7.45
N GLN A 211 0.80 -18.01 7.60
CA GLN A 211 0.09 -16.93 8.32
C GLN A 211 0.55 -16.81 9.76
N TRP A 212 0.70 -17.94 10.45
CA TRP A 212 1.20 -17.96 11.81
C TRP A 212 2.65 -17.47 11.90
N ILE A 213 3.51 -17.82 10.95
CA ILE A 213 4.91 -17.37 10.89
C ILE A 213 5.02 -15.85 10.69
N VAL A 214 4.24 -15.26 9.79
CA VAL A 214 4.36 -13.82 9.46
C VAL A 214 3.54 -12.90 10.35
N ARG A 215 2.60 -13.43 11.15
CA ARG A 215 1.68 -12.65 11.98
C ARG A 215 2.43 -11.62 12.85
N ASP A 216 2.22 -10.35 12.52
CA ASP A 216 2.68 -9.17 13.26
C ASP A 216 4.18 -9.19 13.63
N THR A 217 5.02 -9.94 12.90
CA THR A 217 6.46 -10.17 13.21
C THR A 217 6.76 -10.74 14.61
N VAL A 218 5.74 -11.28 15.28
CA VAL A 218 5.87 -11.78 16.66
C VAL A 218 6.68 -13.09 16.70
N ASN A 219 6.44 -13.98 15.73
CA ASN A 219 6.95 -15.34 15.75
C ASN A 219 8.28 -15.50 15.00
N ALA A 220 8.44 -14.82 13.87
CA ALA A 220 9.63 -14.88 13.03
C ALA A 220 10.08 -13.50 12.55
N THR A 221 11.37 -13.42 12.23
CA THR A 221 12.05 -12.21 11.75
C THR A 221 12.36 -12.27 10.26
N GLY A 222 12.33 -13.45 9.65
CA GLY A 222 12.53 -13.62 8.22
C GLY A 222 12.36 -15.06 7.77
N GLY A 223 12.21 -15.23 6.47
CA GLY A 223 11.94 -16.49 5.80
C GLY A 223 12.31 -16.40 4.32
N PHE A 224 12.74 -17.51 3.72
CA PHE A 224 12.93 -17.58 2.28
C PHE A 224 12.52 -18.97 1.78
N ILE A 225 12.14 -19.04 0.52
CA ILE A 225 11.86 -20.27 -0.23
C ILE A 225 12.48 -20.09 -1.62
N ARG A 226 13.56 -20.82 -1.90
CA ARG A 226 14.15 -20.95 -3.22
C ARG A 226 13.61 -22.22 -3.88
N ILE A 227 13.13 -22.10 -5.12
CA ILE A 227 12.62 -23.22 -5.89
C ILE A 227 13.70 -23.68 -6.86
N PHE A 228 13.87 -24.99 -6.97
CA PHE A 228 14.74 -25.63 -7.93
C PHE A 228 13.92 -26.61 -8.77
N SER A 229 14.07 -26.56 -10.09
CA SER A 229 13.36 -27.44 -11.00
C SER A 229 14.30 -28.04 -12.05
N SER A 230 13.92 -29.20 -12.60
CA SER A 230 14.65 -29.80 -13.71
C SER A 230 14.56 -28.90 -14.95
N ARG A 231 15.56 -28.96 -15.84
CA ARG A 231 15.51 -28.19 -17.10
C ARG A 231 14.27 -28.53 -17.93
N GLY A 232 13.85 -29.79 -17.94
CA GLY A 232 12.63 -30.22 -18.62
C GLY A 232 11.37 -29.57 -18.03
N GLU A 233 11.31 -29.43 -16.71
CA GLU A 233 10.19 -28.76 -16.05
C GLU A 233 10.20 -27.24 -16.29
N LEU A 234 11.37 -26.60 -16.27
CA LEU A 234 11.51 -25.18 -16.60
C LEU A 234 11.08 -24.89 -18.05
N ALA A 235 11.48 -25.75 -19.00
CA ALA A 235 11.06 -25.63 -20.39
C ALA A 235 9.54 -25.78 -20.54
N ARG A 236 8.91 -26.75 -19.85
CA ARG A 236 7.45 -26.92 -19.85
C ARG A 236 6.72 -25.69 -19.30
N GLN A 237 7.26 -25.06 -18.25
CA GLN A 237 6.70 -23.83 -17.69
C GLN A 237 6.81 -22.65 -18.67
N ALA A 238 7.97 -22.49 -19.31
CA ALA A 238 8.19 -21.43 -20.29
C ALA A 238 7.25 -21.56 -21.49
N SER A 239 7.13 -22.76 -22.06
CA SER A 239 6.20 -23.01 -23.17
C SER A 239 4.73 -22.80 -22.78
N ALA A 240 4.34 -23.13 -21.55
CA ALA A 240 2.98 -22.89 -21.07
C ALA A 240 2.68 -21.39 -20.88
N ALA A 241 3.67 -20.60 -20.45
CA ALA A 241 3.54 -19.15 -20.32
C ALA A 241 3.47 -18.46 -21.69
N GLU A 242 4.28 -18.90 -22.66
CA GLU A 242 4.30 -18.38 -24.03
C GLU A 242 2.99 -18.69 -24.79
N GLN A 243 2.44 -19.91 -24.61
CA GLN A 243 1.11 -20.25 -25.15
C GLN A 243 -0.03 -19.45 -24.51
N ALA A 244 0.14 -18.99 -23.27
CA ALA A 244 -0.82 -18.13 -22.59
C ALA A 244 -0.71 -16.66 -23.06
N SER A 245 0.50 -16.14 -23.28
CA SER A 245 0.70 -14.78 -23.80
C SER A 245 0.24 -14.64 -25.26
N ALA A 246 0.36 -15.69 -26.07
CA ALA A 246 -0.10 -15.71 -27.46
C ALA A 246 -1.64 -15.69 -27.62
N ARG A 247 -2.42 -15.80 -26.53
CA ARG A 247 -3.90 -15.73 -26.54
C ARG A 247 -4.46 -14.39 -26.06
N VAL A 248 -3.60 -13.47 -25.61
CA VAL A 248 -3.93 -12.06 -25.46
C VAL A 248 -3.60 -11.41 -26.81
N PRO A 249 -4.52 -10.66 -27.47
CA PRO A 249 -4.15 -9.99 -28.71
C PRO A 249 -3.00 -9.04 -28.42
N ALA A 250 -1.85 -9.30 -29.04
CA ALA A 250 -0.81 -8.30 -29.19
C ALA A 250 -1.34 -7.27 -30.19
N ASP A 251 -1.66 -6.07 -29.70
CA ASP A 251 -1.95 -4.95 -30.59
C ASP A 251 -0.72 -4.64 -31.44
N GLY A 252 -0.90 -4.80 -32.76
CA GLY A 252 -0.35 -3.98 -33.84
C GLY A 252 1.16 -3.94 -34.09
N PRO A 253 1.65 -4.31 -35.30
CA PRO A 253 3.03 -4.04 -35.69
C PRO A 253 3.25 -2.54 -35.96
N GLY A 254 4.48 -2.11 -35.76
CA GLY A 254 4.89 -0.71 -35.68
C GLY A 254 4.50 0.17 -36.88
N GLY A 255 4.04 1.37 -36.53
CA GLY A 255 3.88 2.51 -37.40
C GLY A 255 3.92 3.79 -36.56
N ASP A 256 5.01 4.55 -36.67
CA ASP A 256 5.14 5.99 -36.38
C ASP A 256 4.38 6.55 -35.15
N ASP A 257 4.70 6.06 -33.94
CA ASP A 257 4.05 6.38 -32.65
C ASP A 257 4.69 7.57 -31.88
N GLY A 258 5.45 8.44 -32.55
CA GLY A 258 6.23 9.51 -31.89
C GLY A 258 5.40 10.54 -31.10
N GLU A 259 4.10 10.70 -31.40
CA GLU A 259 3.29 11.80 -30.87
C GLU A 259 2.13 11.39 -29.94
N ARG A 260 1.71 10.12 -29.91
CA ARG A 260 0.51 9.72 -29.17
C ARG A 260 0.83 9.45 -27.69
N LEU A 261 0.03 10.04 -26.81
CA LEU A 261 0.13 9.85 -25.36
C LEU A 261 -0.36 8.45 -24.97
N ARG A 262 0.44 7.71 -24.20
CA ARG A 262 0.08 6.38 -23.68
C ARG A 262 0.12 6.34 -22.15
N LEU A 263 -0.76 5.55 -21.53
CA LEU A 263 -0.73 5.30 -20.09
C LEU A 263 0.13 4.06 -19.80
N GLU A 264 1.16 4.26 -18.99
CA GLU A 264 2.01 3.19 -18.47
C GLU A 264 1.72 2.99 -16.99
N ARG A 265 1.49 1.74 -16.59
CA ARG A 265 1.28 1.40 -15.18
C ARG A 265 2.59 1.50 -14.41
N VAL A 266 2.53 2.09 -13.22
CA VAL A 266 3.64 2.10 -12.26
C VAL A 266 3.72 0.74 -11.59
N GLU A 267 4.78 -0.01 -11.88
CA GLU A 267 5.01 -1.38 -11.37
C GLU A 267 6.35 -1.52 -10.63
N THR A 268 7.27 -0.58 -10.84
CA THR A 268 8.62 -0.59 -10.29
C THR A 268 8.85 0.60 -9.35
N GLU A 269 9.81 0.45 -8.43
CA GLU A 269 10.25 1.55 -7.57
C GLU A 269 10.77 2.74 -8.38
N ALA A 270 11.42 2.49 -9.52
CA ALA A 270 11.90 3.55 -10.41
C ALA A 270 10.74 4.38 -10.99
N GLN A 271 9.70 3.73 -11.50
CA GLN A 271 8.48 4.40 -11.98
C GLN A 271 7.74 5.10 -10.84
N LEU A 272 7.74 4.55 -9.62
CA LEU A 272 7.15 5.22 -8.46
C LEU A 272 7.89 6.52 -8.11
N GLN A 273 9.22 6.49 -8.11
CA GLN A 273 10.03 7.69 -7.90
C GLN A 273 9.78 8.72 -9.02
N GLU A 274 9.61 8.26 -10.26
CA GLU A 274 9.22 9.11 -11.37
C GLU A 274 7.83 9.73 -11.16
N PHE A 275 6.84 8.95 -10.74
CA PHE A 275 5.48 9.40 -10.42
C PHE A 275 5.47 10.46 -9.32
N LEU A 276 6.34 10.34 -8.31
CA LEU A 276 6.48 11.31 -7.23
C LEU A 276 7.19 12.60 -7.67
N ALA A 277 8.17 12.48 -8.58
CA ALA A 277 9.02 13.59 -8.97
C ALA A 277 8.49 14.40 -10.16
N VAL A 278 7.61 13.84 -10.99
CA VAL A 278 7.26 14.41 -12.31
C VAL A 278 6.74 15.86 -12.22
N SER A 279 5.87 16.18 -11.25
CA SER A 279 5.31 17.54 -11.12
C SER A 279 6.35 18.60 -10.77
N ARG A 280 7.43 18.18 -10.10
CA ARG A 280 8.54 19.07 -9.70
C ARG A 280 9.36 19.57 -10.88
N ARG A 281 9.17 19.01 -12.07
CA ARG A 281 9.87 19.44 -13.29
C ARG A 281 9.26 20.70 -13.91
N GLY A 282 7.97 20.96 -13.66
CA GLY A 282 7.22 22.07 -14.26
C GLY A 282 6.61 23.06 -13.27
N ASP A 283 6.10 22.58 -12.13
CA ASP A 283 5.39 23.46 -11.20
C ASP A 283 6.35 24.36 -10.41
N PRO A 284 5.99 25.62 -10.12
CA PRO A 284 6.79 26.51 -9.27
C PRO A 284 6.94 25.91 -7.86
N ALA A 285 8.18 25.63 -7.47
CA ALA A 285 8.48 24.92 -6.21
C ALA A 285 7.97 25.63 -4.94
N HIS A 286 7.77 26.95 -4.98
CA HIS A 286 7.25 27.75 -3.86
C HIS A 286 5.72 27.75 -3.79
N LEU A 287 5.02 27.40 -4.88
CA LEU A 287 3.57 27.34 -4.93
C LEU A 287 3.05 25.91 -4.74
N ALA A 288 3.66 24.95 -5.44
CA ALA A 288 3.22 23.56 -5.44
C ALA A 288 3.35 22.87 -4.08
N VAL A 289 2.47 21.90 -3.85
CA VAL A 289 2.49 21.01 -2.68
C VAL A 289 2.82 19.61 -3.18
N PRO A 290 3.96 19.02 -2.77
CA PRO A 290 4.30 17.68 -3.19
C PRO A 290 3.36 16.65 -2.54
N LEU A 291 3.06 15.57 -3.26
CA LEU A 291 2.33 14.45 -2.67
C LEU A 291 3.18 13.81 -1.57
N LEU A 292 2.52 13.39 -0.50
CA LEU A 292 3.17 12.63 0.56
C LEU A 292 3.62 11.28 0.02
N GLU A 293 4.92 11.03 0.08
CA GLU A 293 5.52 9.80 -0.46
C GLU A 293 4.93 8.55 0.20
N ASP A 294 4.70 8.60 1.52
CA ASP A 294 4.13 7.46 2.26
C ASP A 294 2.69 7.15 1.82
N VAL A 295 1.91 8.17 1.47
CA VAL A 295 0.53 8.00 0.97
C VAL A 295 0.54 7.35 -0.41
N VAL A 296 1.36 7.87 -1.33
CA VAL A 296 1.49 7.32 -2.69
C VAL A 296 2.09 5.92 -2.66
N ARG A 297 3.05 5.66 -1.76
CA ARG A 297 3.59 4.31 -1.52
C ARG A 297 2.52 3.35 -1.04
N ALA A 298 1.65 3.77 -0.13
CA ALA A 298 0.54 2.94 0.34
C ALA A 298 -0.46 2.59 -0.79
N TRP A 299 -0.63 3.49 -1.77
CA TRP A 299 -1.39 3.20 -2.98
C TRP A 299 -0.66 2.19 -3.88
N PHE A 300 0.64 2.41 -4.09
CA PHE A 300 1.49 1.56 -4.94
C PHE A 300 1.63 0.12 -4.41
N ASP A 301 1.83 -0.06 -3.10
CA ASP A 301 2.00 -1.37 -2.48
C ASP A 301 0.66 -2.06 -2.12
N GLY A 302 -0.46 -1.35 -2.29
CA GLY A 302 -1.80 -1.83 -1.95
C GLY A 302 -2.08 -1.93 -0.45
N SER A 303 -1.28 -1.27 0.40
CA SER A 303 -1.49 -1.22 1.85
C SER A 303 -2.49 -0.15 2.31
N ALA A 304 -2.83 0.80 1.44
CA ALA A 304 -3.87 1.79 1.70
C ALA A 304 -5.23 1.11 1.91
N ALA A 305 -5.96 1.53 2.93
CA ALA A 305 -7.31 1.06 3.24
C ALA A 305 -8.37 1.64 2.28
N ALA A 306 -8.18 1.51 0.98
CA ALA A 306 -9.21 1.81 -0.03
C ALA A 306 -10.09 0.59 -0.31
N ASP A 307 -11.35 0.79 -0.67
CA ASP A 307 -12.24 -0.29 -1.14
C ASP A 307 -11.94 -0.62 -2.61
N GLY A 308 -10.71 -1.07 -2.88
CA GLY A 308 -10.22 -1.36 -4.22
C GLY A 308 -8.71 -1.17 -4.35
N ARG A 309 -8.14 -1.60 -5.48
CA ARG A 309 -6.75 -1.28 -5.82
C ARG A 309 -6.69 0.10 -6.47
N THR A 310 -5.75 0.92 -6.02
CA THR A 310 -5.41 2.18 -6.69
C THR A 310 -4.33 1.93 -7.73
N GLU A 311 -4.64 2.19 -8.99
CA GLU A 311 -3.68 2.12 -10.08
C GLU A 311 -2.97 3.45 -10.22
N LEU A 312 -1.64 3.45 -10.19
CA LEU A 312 -0.81 4.61 -10.48
C LEU A 312 -0.37 4.53 -11.94
N LEU A 313 -0.57 5.60 -12.70
CA LEU A 313 -0.32 5.66 -14.13
C LEU A 313 0.58 6.84 -14.46
N LEU A 314 1.60 6.60 -15.29
CA LEU A 314 2.42 7.62 -15.94
C LEU A 314 1.91 7.83 -17.36
N ALA A 315 1.77 9.09 -17.77
CA ALA A 315 1.48 9.45 -19.16
C ALA A 315 2.79 9.65 -19.92
N ARG A 316 3.02 8.81 -20.93
CA ARG A 316 4.22 8.82 -21.77
C ARG A 316 3.94 9.40 -23.15
N ARG A 317 4.81 10.30 -23.62
CA ARG A 317 4.96 10.67 -25.03
C ARG A 317 6.36 10.21 -25.47
N GLY A 318 6.43 9.22 -26.36
CA GLY A 318 7.71 8.54 -26.61
C GLY A 318 8.27 7.94 -25.31
N ASP A 319 9.49 8.29 -24.93
CA ASP A 319 10.10 7.85 -23.65
C ASP A 319 9.92 8.87 -22.51
N GLU A 320 9.39 10.06 -22.81
CA GLU A 320 9.23 11.14 -21.85
C GLU A 320 7.93 10.99 -21.04
N THR A 321 8.03 11.13 -19.71
CA THR A 321 6.85 11.29 -18.85
C THR A 321 6.37 12.73 -18.87
N VAL A 322 5.20 12.94 -19.44
CA VAL A 322 4.54 14.25 -19.58
C VAL A 322 3.34 14.42 -18.65
N GLY A 323 2.98 13.39 -17.89
CA GLY A 323 1.90 13.47 -16.92
C GLY A 323 1.80 12.25 -16.01
N ARG A 324 0.84 12.29 -15.08
CA ARG A 324 0.50 11.20 -14.18
C ARG A 324 -0.95 11.29 -13.71
N THR A 325 -1.50 10.17 -13.29
CA THR A 325 -2.79 10.11 -12.58
C THR A 325 -2.89 8.83 -11.77
N THR A 326 -3.75 8.81 -10.76
CA THR A 326 -4.29 7.57 -10.22
C THR A 326 -5.65 7.26 -10.85
N ILE A 327 -6.02 5.98 -10.90
CA ILE A 327 -7.36 5.51 -11.22
C ILE A 327 -7.77 4.43 -10.21
N HIS A 328 -8.99 4.49 -9.73
CA HIS A 328 -9.55 3.54 -8.77
C HIS A 328 -11.08 3.60 -8.78
N ALA A 329 -11.71 2.67 -8.08
CA ALA A 329 -13.16 2.65 -7.86
C ALA A 329 -13.43 2.50 -6.36
N ASP A 330 -14.61 2.92 -5.92
CA ASP A 330 -15.05 2.77 -4.53
C ASP A 330 -16.53 2.35 -4.50
N ARG A 331 -16.78 1.14 -4.00
CA ARG A 331 -18.12 0.56 -4.01
C ARG A 331 -19.08 1.30 -3.07
N ALA A 332 -18.60 1.79 -1.93
CA ALA A 332 -19.46 2.51 -0.99
C ALA A 332 -19.92 3.84 -1.57
N LEU A 333 -19.05 4.50 -2.35
CA LEU A 333 -19.40 5.71 -3.08
C LEU A 333 -20.38 5.40 -4.21
N ASP A 334 -20.17 4.34 -4.98
CA ASP A 334 -21.11 3.92 -6.04
C ASP A 334 -22.52 3.69 -5.47
N GLU A 335 -22.62 2.98 -4.34
CA GLU A 335 -23.88 2.73 -3.64
C GLU A 335 -24.53 4.03 -3.15
N LYS A 336 -23.72 5.01 -2.71
CA LYS A 336 -24.20 6.32 -2.24
C LYS A 336 -24.67 7.22 -3.40
N LEU A 337 -23.97 7.20 -4.53
CA LEU A 337 -24.31 7.99 -5.73
C LEU A 337 -25.42 7.33 -6.57
N GLY A 338 -25.65 6.03 -6.39
CA GLY A 338 -26.62 5.26 -7.18
C GLY A 338 -26.14 4.97 -8.61
N THR A 339 -24.84 5.10 -8.87
CA THR A 339 -24.21 4.94 -10.19
C THR A 339 -22.76 4.50 -10.03
N ARG A 340 -22.21 3.83 -11.04
CA ARG A 340 -20.79 3.43 -11.04
C ARG A 340 -19.90 4.57 -11.50
N ALA A 341 -18.95 4.95 -10.67
CA ALA A 341 -18.00 6.01 -10.96
C ALA A 341 -16.55 5.50 -10.97
N THR A 342 -15.81 5.84 -12.02
CA THR A 342 -14.34 5.73 -11.99
C THR A 342 -13.77 6.97 -11.33
N LEU A 343 -13.00 6.78 -10.27
CA LEU A 343 -12.33 7.85 -9.56
C LEU A 343 -10.92 8.01 -10.11
N PHE A 344 -10.45 9.25 -10.20
CA PHE A 344 -9.07 9.55 -10.56
C PHE A 344 -8.54 10.68 -9.69
N GLY A 345 -7.21 10.75 -9.52
CA GLY A 345 -6.57 11.69 -8.60
C GLY A 345 -5.08 11.83 -8.86
N ALA A 346 -4.39 12.58 -7.99
CA ALA A 346 -2.96 12.88 -8.14
C ALA A 346 -2.57 13.37 -9.55
N THR A 347 -3.53 13.96 -10.27
CA THR A 347 -3.41 14.24 -11.69
C THR A 347 -2.49 15.42 -11.91
N TRP A 348 -1.52 15.25 -12.81
CA TRP A 348 -0.63 16.32 -13.23
C TRP A 348 -0.23 16.10 -14.68
N ALA A 349 -0.06 17.18 -15.44
CA ALA A 349 0.40 17.15 -16.81
C ALA A 349 1.27 18.37 -17.11
N ALA A 350 2.25 18.21 -18.01
CA ALA A 350 3.22 19.24 -18.35
C ALA A 350 2.60 20.41 -19.14
N THR A 351 1.59 20.13 -19.97
CA THR A 351 0.95 21.12 -20.83
C THR A 351 -0.58 20.96 -20.86
N PRO A 352 -1.33 21.97 -21.33
CA PRO A 352 -2.77 21.85 -21.55
C PRO A 352 -3.15 20.68 -22.48
N ASP A 353 -2.37 20.43 -23.52
CA ASP A 353 -2.65 19.35 -24.48
C ASP A 353 -2.39 17.98 -23.87
N ASP A 354 -1.35 17.85 -23.04
CA ASP A 354 -1.08 16.63 -22.27
C ASP A 354 -2.22 16.33 -21.30
N LEU A 355 -2.73 17.35 -20.60
CA LEU A 355 -3.87 17.19 -19.70
C LEU A 355 -5.12 16.77 -20.46
N ARG A 356 -5.42 17.42 -21.59
CA ARG A 356 -6.59 17.07 -22.42
C ARG A 356 -6.54 15.62 -22.88
N ALA A 357 -5.39 15.18 -23.39
CA ALA A 357 -5.19 13.79 -23.79
C ALA A 357 -5.31 12.81 -22.61
N LEU A 358 -4.73 13.16 -21.46
CA LEU A 358 -4.81 12.36 -20.24
C LEU A 358 -6.26 12.21 -19.74
N LEU A 359 -7.05 13.29 -19.76
CA LEU A 359 -8.46 13.26 -19.36
C LEU A 359 -9.32 12.38 -20.28
N GLU A 360 -9.05 12.35 -21.58
CA GLU A 360 -9.76 11.43 -22.49
C GLU A 360 -9.36 9.97 -22.24
N LEU A 361 -8.09 9.68 -21.98
CA LEU A 361 -7.65 8.33 -21.63
C LEU A 361 -8.27 7.84 -20.30
N ILE A 362 -8.48 8.74 -19.34
CA ILE A 362 -9.22 8.46 -18.10
C ILE A 362 -10.70 8.14 -18.42
N ALA A 363 -11.33 8.92 -19.30
CA ALA A 363 -12.71 8.67 -19.74
C ALA A 363 -12.84 7.31 -20.45
N ASP A 364 -11.93 7.00 -21.38
CA ASP A 364 -11.87 5.71 -22.08
C ASP A 364 -11.63 4.53 -21.14
N ARG A 365 -10.81 4.74 -20.09
CA ARG A 365 -10.67 3.72 -19.05
C ARG A 365 -11.97 3.51 -18.30
N GLY A 366 -12.64 4.59 -17.88
CA GLY A 366 -13.93 4.50 -17.20
C GLY A 366 -15.01 3.79 -18.03
N ARG A 367 -15.06 4.04 -19.35
CA ARG A 367 -15.97 3.33 -20.28
C ARG A 367 -15.68 1.83 -20.30
N ARG A 368 -14.40 1.44 -20.44
CA ARG A 368 -13.97 0.03 -20.44
C ARG A 368 -14.27 -0.68 -19.13
N ASP A 369 -14.19 0.03 -18.02
CA ASP A 369 -14.51 -0.49 -16.68
C ASP A 369 -16.04 -0.50 -16.40
N GLY A 370 -16.86 -0.07 -17.37
CA GLY A 370 -18.32 -0.06 -17.27
C GLY A 370 -18.86 1.00 -16.30
N SER A 371 -18.13 2.10 -16.13
CA SER A 371 -18.57 3.24 -15.33
C SER A 371 -19.46 4.18 -16.14
N ALA A 372 -20.46 4.76 -15.49
CA ALA A 372 -21.34 5.74 -16.11
C ALA A 372 -20.80 7.18 -15.98
N GLU A 373 -19.85 7.40 -15.08
CA GLU A 373 -19.15 8.68 -14.95
C GLU A 373 -17.72 8.51 -14.45
N VAL A 374 -16.91 9.54 -14.66
CA VAL A 374 -15.59 9.71 -14.04
C VAL A 374 -15.60 10.93 -13.11
N ILE A 375 -15.01 10.81 -11.92
CA ILE A 375 -15.01 11.86 -10.88
C ILE A 375 -13.59 12.08 -10.38
N GLY A 376 -13.15 13.33 -10.34
CA GLY A 376 -11.80 13.67 -9.88
C GLY A 376 -11.42 15.14 -10.07
N PRO A 377 -10.20 15.52 -9.70
CA PRO A 377 -9.21 14.69 -9.04
C PRO A 377 -9.53 14.49 -7.54
N VAL A 378 -9.46 13.25 -7.05
CA VAL A 378 -9.65 12.85 -5.64
C VAL A 378 -8.51 11.94 -5.17
N SER A 379 -7.95 12.23 -4.00
CA SER A 379 -7.03 11.33 -3.30
C SER A 379 -7.85 10.23 -2.63
N LEU A 380 -8.14 9.16 -3.38
CA LEU A 380 -9.06 8.07 -3.05
C LEU A 380 -10.54 8.46 -3.01
N LEU A 381 -10.96 9.40 -2.15
CA LEU A 381 -12.36 9.76 -2.02
C LEU A 381 -12.59 11.28 -1.95
N PRO A 382 -13.76 11.78 -2.39
CA PRO A 382 -14.10 13.20 -2.31
C PRO A 382 -14.08 13.79 -0.89
N ASN A 383 -14.24 12.95 0.14
CA ASN A 383 -14.22 13.35 1.56
C ASN A 383 -12.82 13.28 2.21
N GLN A 384 -11.76 13.00 1.44
CA GLN A 384 -10.38 13.01 1.92
C GLN A 384 -9.68 14.28 1.47
N THR A 385 -9.08 14.27 0.28
CA THR A 385 -8.39 15.42 -0.31
C THR A 385 -8.52 15.41 -1.82
N GLY A 386 -8.30 16.55 -2.45
CA GLY A 386 -8.27 16.67 -3.90
C GLY A 386 -8.86 18.00 -4.37
N GLY A 387 -9.37 17.98 -5.59
CA GLY A 387 -9.88 19.15 -6.28
C GLY A 387 -8.79 19.92 -7.03
N VAL A 388 -9.25 20.82 -7.87
CA VAL A 388 -8.46 21.74 -8.68
C VAL A 388 -8.73 23.15 -8.16
N ILE A 389 -7.70 23.97 -7.96
CA ILE A 389 -7.89 25.39 -7.68
C ILE A 389 -8.40 26.10 -8.93
N THR A 390 -9.44 26.93 -8.78
CA THR A 390 -10.12 27.69 -9.83
C THR A 390 -9.87 29.19 -9.74
N SER A 391 -9.26 29.65 -8.64
CA SER A 391 -8.80 31.02 -8.45
C SER A 391 -7.66 31.07 -7.42
N GLY A 392 -6.98 32.21 -7.31
CA GLY A 392 -5.87 32.38 -6.36
C GLY A 392 -4.57 31.69 -6.80
N PHE A 393 -4.31 31.58 -8.11
CA PHE A 393 -3.17 30.84 -8.67
C PHE A 393 -1.80 31.35 -8.20
N ASP A 394 -1.69 32.64 -7.86
CA ASP A 394 -0.47 33.26 -7.34
C ASP A 394 -0.22 32.96 -5.85
N GLU A 395 -1.21 32.42 -5.14
CA GLU A 395 -1.11 32.10 -3.73
C GLU A 395 -0.57 30.66 -3.55
N PRO A 396 0.40 30.44 -2.65
CA PRO A 396 1.00 29.12 -2.47
C PRO A 396 -0.02 28.12 -1.91
N GLY A 397 0.06 26.88 -2.38
CA GLY A 397 -0.64 25.78 -1.73
C GLY A 397 -0.10 25.52 -0.33
N PHE A 398 -0.83 24.73 0.46
CA PHE A 398 -0.52 24.39 1.83
C PHE A 398 -0.81 22.92 2.10
N PHE A 399 -0.44 22.41 3.28
CA PHE A 399 -0.73 21.01 3.62
C PHE A 399 -2.22 20.69 3.49
N ASP A 400 -2.55 19.57 2.85
CA ASP A 400 -3.94 19.14 2.57
C ASP A 400 -4.69 20.04 1.56
N GLY A 401 -4.02 21.04 0.98
CA GLY A 401 -4.52 21.87 -0.11
C GLY A 401 -3.87 21.52 -1.45
N ALA A 402 -4.61 21.74 -2.55
CA ALA A 402 -4.11 21.58 -3.91
C ALA A 402 -3.47 22.89 -4.43
N TRP A 403 -2.62 22.77 -5.44
CA TRP A 403 -2.22 23.88 -6.30
C TRP A 403 -2.09 23.36 -7.73
N ASN A 404 -2.51 24.17 -8.71
CA ASN A 404 -2.34 23.91 -10.13
C ASN A 404 -2.24 25.24 -10.91
N PRO A 405 -1.69 25.22 -12.14
CA PRO A 405 -1.73 26.38 -13.02
C PRO A 405 -3.15 26.83 -13.39
N ASP A 406 -3.27 28.08 -13.83
CA ASP A 406 -4.53 28.75 -14.20
C ASP A 406 -5.26 28.12 -15.40
N TRP A 407 -4.53 27.44 -16.28
CA TRP A 407 -5.07 26.76 -17.45
C TRP A 407 -5.76 25.43 -17.11
N VAL A 408 -5.51 24.83 -15.94
CA VAL A 408 -6.03 23.50 -15.59
C VAL A 408 -7.56 23.46 -15.52
N PRO A 409 -8.27 24.37 -14.79
CA PRO A 409 -9.73 24.40 -14.78
C PRO A 409 -10.34 24.46 -16.19
N ARG A 410 -9.80 25.34 -17.04
CA ARG A 410 -10.28 25.51 -18.43
C ARG A 410 -10.17 24.20 -19.21
N VAL A 411 -9.08 23.46 -19.09
CA VAL A 411 -8.89 22.19 -19.80
C VAL A 411 -9.87 21.11 -19.33
N TYR A 412 -10.18 21.05 -18.03
CA TYR A 412 -11.23 20.15 -17.52
C TYR A 412 -12.59 20.47 -18.17
N GLU A 413 -12.98 21.75 -18.17
CA GLU A 413 -14.26 22.20 -18.74
C GLU A 413 -14.32 21.95 -20.26
N GLU A 414 -13.26 22.27 -21.00
CA GLU A 414 -13.13 21.99 -22.45
C GLU A 414 -13.20 20.48 -22.76
N ALA A 415 -12.71 19.62 -21.85
CA ALA A 415 -12.78 18.17 -21.96
C ALA A 415 -14.15 17.58 -21.55
N GLY A 416 -15.16 18.43 -21.35
CA GLY A 416 -16.53 18.02 -21.03
C GLY A 416 -16.75 17.65 -19.56
N PHE A 417 -15.84 18.02 -18.66
CA PHE A 417 -16.08 17.88 -17.23
C PHE A 417 -16.90 19.06 -16.69
N ALA A 418 -17.90 18.75 -15.88
CA ALA A 418 -18.68 19.73 -15.15
C ALA A 418 -18.19 19.84 -13.70
N VAL A 419 -18.27 21.05 -13.15
CA VAL A 419 -18.04 21.29 -11.72
C VAL A 419 -19.08 20.52 -10.90
N TRP A 420 -18.62 19.73 -9.93
CA TRP A 420 -19.47 18.94 -9.04
C TRP A 420 -19.62 19.54 -7.64
N ASN A 421 -18.51 19.99 -7.04
CA ASN A 421 -18.50 20.60 -5.73
C ASN A 421 -17.59 21.83 -5.75
N ALA A 422 -18.20 23.02 -5.78
CA ALA A 422 -17.50 24.29 -5.72
C ALA A 422 -17.30 24.71 -4.27
N SER A 423 -16.04 24.85 -3.87
CA SER A 423 -15.63 25.15 -2.51
C SER A 423 -14.63 26.30 -2.51
N ASP A 424 -14.30 26.80 -1.32
CA ASP A 424 -13.20 27.74 -1.13
C ASP A 424 -12.31 27.29 0.02
N THR A 425 -11.00 27.40 -0.13
CA THR A 425 -10.06 27.43 1.01
C THR A 425 -10.01 28.84 1.56
N TRP A 426 -9.65 28.99 2.83
CA TRP A 426 -9.62 30.29 3.51
C TRP A 426 -8.27 30.56 4.14
N ILE A 427 -7.93 31.83 4.28
CA ILE A 427 -6.74 32.33 4.97
C ILE A 427 -7.15 33.42 5.96
N ALA A 428 -6.64 33.34 7.19
CA ALA A 428 -6.76 34.38 8.20
C ALA A 428 -5.38 34.77 8.72
N ASP A 429 -5.13 36.08 8.76
CA ASP A 429 -3.98 36.67 9.43
C ASP A 429 -4.31 36.89 10.91
N LEU A 430 -3.70 36.06 11.76
CA LEU A 430 -3.90 36.08 13.21
C LEU A 430 -3.19 37.25 13.90
N ASP A 431 -2.22 37.89 13.26
CA ASP A 431 -1.59 39.11 13.78
C ASP A 431 -2.52 40.32 13.55
N ALA A 432 -3.25 40.34 12.42
CA ALA A 432 -4.20 41.41 12.06
C ALA A 432 -5.62 41.20 12.61
N ALA A 433 -6.02 39.97 12.91
CA ALA A 433 -7.37 39.64 13.37
C ALA A 433 -7.68 40.20 14.77
N PRO A 434 -8.95 40.52 15.10
CA PRO A 434 -9.33 40.74 16.49
C PRO A 434 -9.03 39.50 17.34
N ALA A 435 -8.59 39.69 18.59
CA ALA A 435 -8.43 38.57 19.52
C ALA A 435 -9.81 38.10 20.01
N PRO A 436 -10.29 36.90 19.64
CA PRO A 436 -11.47 36.37 20.29
C PRO A 436 -11.13 36.09 21.75
N SER A 437 -12.04 36.43 22.66
CA SER A 437 -11.88 36.03 24.06
C SER A 437 -11.93 34.51 24.18
N ALA A 438 -11.11 33.95 25.07
CA ALA A 438 -11.22 32.54 25.44
C ALA A 438 -12.64 32.23 25.94
N PRO A 439 -13.18 31.02 25.67
CA PRO A 439 -14.48 30.64 26.22
C PRO A 439 -14.41 30.58 27.76
N SER A 440 -15.34 31.26 28.42
CA SER A 440 -15.41 31.26 29.89
C SER A 440 -15.96 29.93 30.42
N ALA A 441 -15.69 29.62 31.69
CA ALA A 441 -16.24 28.43 32.34
C ALA A 441 -17.79 28.44 32.35
N GLU A 442 -18.40 29.62 32.47
CA GLU A 442 -19.85 29.79 32.43
C GLU A 442 -20.42 29.50 31.04
N GLU A 443 -19.76 29.96 29.96
CA GLU A 443 -20.18 29.67 28.58
C GLU A 443 -20.11 28.17 28.28
N LEU A 444 -19.04 27.50 28.74
CA LEU A 444 -18.89 26.04 28.60
C LEU A 444 -19.95 25.28 29.41
N ALA A 445 -20.22 25.72 30.63
CA ALA A 445 -21.25 25.13 31.49
C ALA A 445 -22.67 25.31 30.90
N ALA A 446 -22.98 26.49 30.37
CA ALA A 446 -24.24 26.79 29.70
C ALA A 446 -24.43 25.95 28.43
N ALA A 447 -23.36 25.71 27.67
CA ALA A 447 -23.36 24.78 26.54
C ALA A 447 -23.37 23.29 26.95
N GLY A 448 -23.18 23.00 28.25
CA GLY A 448 -23.17 21.65 28.80
C GLY A 448 -21.94 20.83 28.38
N ILE A 449 -20.80 21.48 28.12
CA ILE A 449 -19.60 20.83 27.59
C ILE A 449 -18.35 21.10 28.44
N ARG A 450 -17.33 20.26 28.26
CA ARG A 450 -15.96 20.52 28.67
C ARG A 450 -15.05 20.42 27.46
N ILE A 451 -14.06 21.29 27.35
CA ILE A 451 -13.06 21.21 26.28
C ILE A 451 -11.89 20.36 26.77
N ARG A 452 -11.56 19.31 26.02
CA ARG A 452 -10.40 18.45 26.26
C ARG A 452 -9.42 18.53 25.10
N ARG A 453 -8.13 18.61 25.43
CA ARG A 453 -7.03 18.51 24.46
C ARG A 453 -6.77 17.06 24.05
N ALA A 454 -6.41 16.86 22.79
CA ALA A 454 -5.83 15.60 22.33
C ALA A 454 -4.52 15.31 23.06
N SER A 455 -4.07 14.06 23.00
CA SER A 455 -2.92 13.57 23.74
C SER A 455 -2.09 12.64 22.89
N ARG A 456 -0.78 12.92 22.77
CA ARG A 456 0.18 12.03 22.10
C ARG A 456 0.21 10.63 22.72
N VAL A 457 0.01 10.54 24.04
CA VAL A 457 -0.01 9.27 24.78
C VAL A 457 -1.30 8.48 24.50
N ARG A 458 -2.43 9.16 24.34
CA ARG A 458 -3.75 8.55 24.08
C ARG A 458 -4.17 8.69 22.62
N PHE A 459 -3.21 8.82 21.70
CA PHE A 459 -3.45 9.15 20.30
C PHE A 459 -4.42 8.17 19.63
N ALA A 460 -4.25 6.86 19.84
CA ALA A 460 -5.17 5.86 19.29
C ALA A 460 -6.63 6.01 19.77
N ARG A 461 -6.83 6.45 21.03
CA ARG A 461 -8.17 6.75 21.57
C ARG A 461 -8.73 8.03 20.93
N ASP A 462 -7.92 9.07 20.81
CA ASP A 462 -8.33 10.35 20.23
C ASP A 462 -8.67 10.20 18.74
N VAL A 463 -7.92 9.39 17.99
CA VAL A 463 -8.24 9.00 16.61
C VAL A 463 -9.57 8.22 16.53
N ALA A 464 -9.81 7.31 17.48
CA ALA A 464 -11.09 6.59 17.52
C ALA A 464 -12.28 7.51 17.80
N TRP A 465 -12.11 8.52 18.67
CA TRP A 465 -13.11 9.56 18.91
C TRP A 465 -13.35 10.44 17.68
N LEU A 466 -12.27 10.89 17.04
CA LEU A 466 -12.34 11.67 15.80
C LEU A 466 -13.14 10.92 14.75
N ARG A 467 -12.89 9.62 14.52
CA ARG A 467 -13.66 8.81 13.57
C ARG A 467 -15.16 8.82 13.86
N THR A 468 -15.54 8.60 15.12
CA THR A 468 -16.95 8.58 15.53
C THR A 468 -17.60 9.93 15.26
N LEU A 469 -16.93 11.03 15.62
CA LEU A 469 -17.45 12.38 15.44
C LEU A 469 -17.53 12.79 13.97
N VAL A 470 -16.52 12.48 13.17
CA VAL A 470 -16.46 12.79 11.74
C VAL A 470 -17.56 12.02 11.00
N ASN A 471 -17.71 10.71 11.26
CA ASN A 471 -18.81 9.94 10.69
C ASN A 471 -20.19 10.50 11.07
N ALA A 472 -20.39 10.91 12.32
CA ALA A 472 -21.66 11.48 12.76
C ALA A 472 -21.93 12.87 12.16
N ALA A 473 -20.92 13.75 12.14
CA ALA A 473 -21.06 15.15 11.70
C ALA A 473 -21.29 15.28 10.19
N PHE A 474 -20.73 14.36 9.39
CA PHE A 474 -20.73 14.45 7.92
C PHE A 474 -21.62 13.41 7.21
N ALA A 475 -22.28 12.51 7.95
CA ALA A 475 -23.14 11.45 7.37
C ALA A 475 -24.23 11.95 6.40
N GLN A 476 -24.69 13.19 6.58
CA GLN A 476 -25.75 13.80 5.77
C GLN A 476 -25.24 14.32 4.41
N LEU A 477 -23.93 14.43 4.21
CA LEU A 477 -23.39 14.89 2.93
C LEU A 477 -23.64 13.83 1.83
N PRO A 478 -24.02 14.27 0.62
CA PRO A 478 -24.44 13.35 -0.44
C PRO A 478 -23.32 12.45 -0.96
N TYR A 479 -22.05 12.87 -0.81
CA TYR A 479 -20.87 12.12 -1.24
C TYR A 479 -20.09 11.46 -0.09
N TYR A 480 -20.55 11.61 1.16
CA TYR A 480 -19.81 11.12 2.31
C TYR A 480 -20.08 9.63 2.55
N THR A 481 -19.01 8.84 2.49
CA THR A 481 -18.99 7.43 2.84
C THR A 481 -18.47 7.25 4.27
N GLU A 482 -18.98 6.26 5.00
CA GLU A 482 -18.56 6.05 6.39
C GLU A 482 -17.08 5.65 6.46
N ILE A 483 -16.28 6.42 7.19
CA ILE A 483 -14.85 6.15 7.34
C ILE A 483 -14.64 4.96 8.30
N SER A 484 -14.02 3.90 7.77
CA SER A 484 -13.64 2.72 8.51
C SER A 484 -12.47 2.98 9.47
N ARG A 485 -12.23 2.05 10.41
CA ARG A 485 -11.07 2.16 11.33
C ARG A 485 -9.74 2.11 10.58
N ALA A 486 -9.67 1.36 9.48
CA ALA A 486 -8.45 1.23 8.70
C ALA A 486 -8.18 2.53 7.92
N GLN A 487 -9.18 3.07 7.23
CA GLN A 487 -9.10 4.37 6.54
C GLN A 487 -8.70 5.50 7.50
N MET A 488 -9.33 5.59 8.67
CA MET A 488 -8.97 6.61 9.65
C MET A 488 -7.52 6.47 10.14
N ARG A 489 -7.06 5.24 10.37
CA ARG A 489 -5.66 5.01 10.79
C ARG A 489 -4.68 5.46 9.69
N ASP A 490 -5.00 5.19 8.44
CA ASP A 490 -4.12 5.56 7.32
C ASP A 490 -4.13 7.09 7.10
N ALA A 491 -5.30 7.73 7.17
CA ALA A 491 -5.45 9.20 7.11
C ALA A 491 -4.79 9.93 8.29
N THR A 492 -4.70 9.28 9.46
CA THR A 492 -4.02 9.83 10.65
C THR A 492 -2.59 9.29 10.83
N SER A 493 -2.09 8.54 9.86
CA SER A 493 -0.70 8.08 9.85
C SER A 493 0.23 9.29 9.77
N GLY A 494 1.27 9.32 10.61
CA GLY A 494 2.18 10.47 10.69
C GLY A 494 1.63 11.70 11.42
N LEU A 495 0.31 11.85 11.60
CA LEU A 495 -0.32 12.99 12.29
C LEU A 495 0.25 13.18 13.70
N VAL A 496 0.61 12.11 14.42
CA VAL A 496 1.22 12.21 15.76
C VAL A 496 2.51 13.04 15.78
N GLY A 497 3.28 13.04 14.69
CA GLY A 497 4.52 13.81 14.54
C GLY A 497 4.27 15.29 14.24
N LEU A 498 3.16 15.61 13.57
CA LEU A 498 2.76 16.97 13.22
C LEU A 498 1.94 17.63 14.31
N MET A 499 1.10 16.87 15.00
CA MET A 499 0.11 17.35 15.97
C MET A 499 0.73 18.23 17.04
N ASP A 500 0.13 19.39 17.27
CA ASP A 500 0.21 20.15 18.50
C ASP A 500 -1.04 19.84 19.36
N PRO A 501 -0.90 19.25 20.57
CA PRO A 501 -2.02 18.95 21.45
C PRO A 501 -2.88 20.16 21.82
N GLY A 502 -2.33 21.38 21.75
CA GLY A 502 -3.08 22.61 21.96
C GLY A 502 -4.04 22.94 20.81
N LEU A 503 -3.80 22.39 19.62
CA LEU A 503 -4.53 22.70 18.38
C LEU A 503 -5.53 21.60 17.97
N TRP A 504 -5.54 20.47 18.66
CA TRP A 504 -6.54 19.42 18.49
C TRP A 504 -7.39 19.29 19.74
N LEU A 505 -8.63 19.81 19.66
CA LEU A 505 -9.55 19.91 20.78
C LEU A 505 -10.82 19.09 20.53
N PHE A 506 -11.37 18.54 21.61
CA PHE A 506 -12.66 17.87 21.67
C PHE A 506 -13.59 18.61 22.63
N ALA A 507 -14.86 18.74 22.27
CA ALA A 507 -15.93 19.06 23.20
C ALA A 507 -16.51 17.75 23.73
N GLU A 508 -16.48 17.56 25.04
CA GLU A 508 -17.09 16.44 25.75
C GLU A 508 -18.38 16.90 26.42
N ASP A 509 -19.44 16.08 26.39
CA ASP A 509 -20.63 16.32 27.19
C ASP A 509 -20.25 16.30 28.68
N ALA A 510 -20.57 17.36 29.41
CA ALA A 510 -20.15 17.52 30.80
C ALA A 510 -20.76 16.46 31.75
N ARG A 511 -21.85 15.80 31.35
CA ARG A 511 -22.55 14.77 32.14
C ARG A 511 -22.09 13.37 31.78
N THR A 512 -22.01 13.05 30.49
CA THR A 512 -21.69 11.68 30.03
C THR A 512 -20.20 11.45 29.78
N GLY A 513 -19.43 12.52 29.54
CA GLY A 513 -18.03 12.44 29.14
C GLY A 513 -17.82 11.97 27.69
N GLU A 514 -18.90 11.86 26.91
CA GLU A 514 -18.84 11.46 25.51
C GLU A 514 -18.43 12.63 24.62
N PRO A 515 -17.63 12.39 23.56
CA PRO A 515 -17.29 13.45 22.63
C PRO A 515 -18.51 13.86 21.80
N VAL A 516 -18.76 15.16 21.70
CA VAL A 516 -19.88 15.76 20.96
C VAL A 516 -19.43 16.74 19.87
N GLY A 517 -18.17 17.17 19.88
CA GLY A 517 -17.60 18.03 18.87
C GLY A 517 -16.09 18.00 18.87
N PHE A 518 -15.48 18.51 17.81
CA PHE A 518 -14.04 18.50 17.63
C PHE A 518 -13.58 19.61 16.69
N VAL A 519 -12.31 19.94 16.83
CA VAL A 519 -11.55 20.79 15.91
C VAL A 519 -10.13 20.26 15.84
N LEU A 520 -9.66 19.97 14.63
CA LEU A 520 -8.32 19.49 14.35
C LEU A 520 -7.59 20.53 13.51
N VAL A 521 -6.70 21.27 14.17
CA VAL A 521 -5.72 22.13 13.52
C VAL A 521 -4.34 21.51 13.68
N VAL A 522 -3.55 21.56 12.62
CA VAL A 522 -2.15 21.09 12.61
C VAL A 522 -1.23 22.25 12.22
N PRO A 523 0.00 22.30 12.75
CA PRO A 523 1.04 23.15 12.18
C PRO A 523 1.25 22.79 10.69
N ASP A 524 1.48 23.77 9.84
CA ASP A 524 1.65 23.56 8.40
C ASP A 524 3.05 22.99 8.09
N PRO A 525 3.19 21.71 7.67
CA PRO A 525 4.48 21.14 7.29
C PRO A 525 4.94 21.50 5.88
N VAL A 526 4.19 22.31 5.11
CA VAL A 526 4.40 22.47 3.66
C VAL A 526 5.84 22.84 3.29
N ASP A 527 6.53 23.68 4.07
CA ASP A 527 7.93 24.05 3.80
C ASP A 527 8.90 22.86 3.92
N VAL A 528 8.69 22.00 4.92
CA VAL A 528 9.47 20.77 5.09
C VAL A 528 9.17 19.81 3.94
N LEU A 529 7.90 19.70 3.55
CA LEU A 529 7.47 18.83 2.45
C LEU A 529 8.04 19.29 1.11
N ARG A 530 8.00 20.59 0.79
CA ARG A 530 8.62 21.17 -0.42
C ARG A 530 10.11 20.89 -0.46
N GLY A 531 10.81 21.09 0.67
CA GLY A 531 12.24 20.83 0.78
C GLY A 531 12.61 19.35 0.65
N SER A 532 11.73 18.43 1.03
CA SER A 532 11.96 16.98 0.96
C SER A 532 11.36 16.30 -0.27
N GLY A 533 10.55 17.02 -1.05
CA GLY A 533 9.76 16.45 -2.15
C GLY A 533 8.64 15.52 -1.68
N GLY A 534 8.04 15.79 -0.51
CA GLY A 534 6.93 15.00 0.03
C GLY A 534 7.35 13.86 0.97
N ARG A 535 8.64 13.71 1.25
CA ARG A 535 9.16 12.70 2.19
C ARG A 535 9.00 13.15 3.64
N VAL A 536 8.56 12.26 4.51
CA VAL A 536 8.49 12.48 5.96
C VAL A 536 9.30 11.41 6.69
N GLY A 537 10.62 11.44 6.49
CA GLY A 537 11.54 10.52 7.17
C GLY A 537 11.89 10.99 8.60
N PRO A 538 12.77 10.26 9.31
CA PRO A 538 13.22 10.64 10.64
C PRO A 538 13.89 12.02 10.69
N ARG A 539 14.54 12.45 9.61
CA ARG A 539 15.19 13.77 9.50
C ARG A 539 14.15 14.88 9.42
N GLU A 540 13.12 14.71 8.60
CA GLU A 540 12.03 15.66 8.41
C GLU A 540 11.16 15.72 9.67
N ALA A 541 10.84 14.56 10.27
CA ALA A 541 10.18 14.48 11.57
C ALA A 541 10.97 15.22 12.66
N LEU A 542 12.29 15.08 12.70
CA LEU A 542 13.15 15.81 13.64
C LEU A 542 13.14 17.32 13.36
N ARG A 543 13.15 17.76 12.09
CA ARG A 543 13.03 19.17 11.71
C ARG A 543 11.70 19.75 12.17
N LEU A 544 10.59 19.04 11.92
CA LEU A 544 9.26 19.41 12.40
C LEU A 544 9.23 19.49 13.94
N LEU A 545 9.83 18.52 14.63
CA LEU A 545 9.89 18.52 16.10
C LEU A 545 10.75 19.67 16.68
N ARG A 546 11.82 20.08 16.00
CA ARG A 546 12.78 21.12 16.45
C ARG A 546 12.40 22.54 16.03
N GLY A 547 11.13 22.79 15.70
CA GLY A 547 10.65 24.13 15.35
C GLY A 547 10.65 24.45 13.85
N GLY A 548 10.82 23.45 12.98
CA GLY A 548 10.58 23.59 11.54
C GLY A 548 9.11 23.58 11.14
N ARG A 549 8.18 23.76 12.09
CA ARG A 549 6.72 23.73 11.91
C ARG A 549 6.13 25.03 11.34
N GLY A 550 6.97 25.94 10.83
CA GLY A 550 6.54 27.28 10.41
C GLY A 550 5.88 28.07 11.54
N ARG A 551 5.27 29.20 11.20
CA ARG A 551 4.30 29.91 12.05
C ARG A 551 2.89 29.83 11.47
N ASP A 552 2.69 28.93 10.52
CA ASP A 552 1.44 28.75 9.80
C ASP A 552 0.77 27.49 10.33
N ALA A 553 -0.56 27.50 10.35
CA ALA A 553 -1.37 26.37 10.77
C ALA A 553 -2.47 26.11 9.75
N VAL A 554 -2.89 24.84 9.65
CA VAL A 554 -3.97 24.40 8.77
C VAL A 554 -5.07 23.77 9.62
N LEU A 555 -6.28 24.33 9.52
CA LEU A 555 -7.49 23.65 9.94
C LEU A 555 -7.79 22.54 8.93
N VAL A 556 -7.62 21.29 9.38
CA VAL A 556 -7.90 20.10 8.58
C VAL A 556 -9.39 19.80 8.58
N ILE A 557 -10.00 19.76 9.76
CA ILE A 557 -11.42 19.39 9.91
C ILE A 557 -11.98 19.85 11.25
N HIS A 558 -13.27 20.18 11.27
CA HIS A 558 -14.02 20.47 12.50
C HIS A 558 -15.47 20.04 12.35
N GLY A 559 -16.15 19.80 13.46
CA GLY A 559 -17.55 19.38 13.41
C GLY A 559 -18.18 19.21 14.79
N VAL A 560 -19.51 19.18 14.80
CA VAL A 560 -20.35 18.91 15.97
C VAL A 560 -21.41 17.91 15.54
N VAL A 561 -21.66 16.89 16.38
CA VAL A 561 -22.68 15.87 16.09
C VAL A 561 -24.05 16.52 15.91
N PRO A 562 -24.90 16.03 14.98
CA PRO A 562 -26.16 16.68 14.61
C PRO A 562 -27.05 17.06 15.80
N GLU A 563 -27.16 16.20 16.80
CA GLU A 563 -28.01 16.37 17.99
C GLU A 563 -27.53 17.47 18.95
N ARG A 564 -26.30 17.98 18.74
CA ARG A 564 -25.67 19.01 19.56
C ARG A 564 -25.36 20.28 18.76
N GLN A 565 -25.74 20.34 17.48
CA GLN A 565 -25.66 21.55 16.66
C GLN A 565 -26.61 22.65 17.19
N GLY A 566 -26.37 23.90 16.79
CA GLY A 566 -27.17 25.06 17.21
C GLY A 566 -26.93 25.56 18.65
N ARG A 567 -26.07 24.89 19.44
CA ARG A 567 -25.78 25.24 20.85
C ARG A 567 -24.52 26.09 21.06
N GLY A 568 -23.98 26.68 20.00
CA GLY A 568 -22.76 27.49 20.07
C GLY A 568 -21.45 26.70 20.28
N ILE A 569 -21.48 25.37 20.42
CA ILE A 569 -20.32 24.50 20.68
C ILE A 569 -19.18 24.73 19.67
N ALA A 570 -19.50 24.79 18.37
CA ALA A 570 -18.50 25.04 17.33
C ALA A 570 -17.78 26.38 17.55
N GLY A 571 -18.53 27.44 17.92
CA GLY A 571 -17.96 28.75 18.21
C GLY A 571 -17.04 28.74 19.44
N LEU A 572 -17.40 27.99 20.48
CA LEU A 572 -16.56 27.83 21.68
C LEU A 572 -15.26 27.07 21.37
N LEU A 573 -15.33 26.00 20.57
CA LEU A 573 -14.15 25.26 20.10
C LEU A 573 -13.23 26.16 19.26
N TRP A 574 -13.80 26.95 18.35
CA TRP A 574 -13.05 27.89 17.52
C TRP A 574 -12.36 28.98 18.34
N ARG A 575 -13.03 29.57 19.33
CA ARG A 575 -12.43 30.54 20.25
C ARG A 575 -11.28 29.92 21.05
N ALA A 576 -11.47 28.69 21.55
CA ALA A 576 -10.43 27.97 22.28
C ALA A 576 -9.21 27.66 21.40
N VAL A 577 -9.39 27.28 20.14
CA VAL A 577 -8.26 27.06 19.21
C VAL A 577 -7.59 28.39 18.84
N ALA A 578 -8.34 29.45 18.57
CA ALA A 578 -7.78 30.75 18.22
C ALA A 578 -6.89 31.32 19.34
N GLU A 579 -7.29 31.14 20.61
CA GLU A 579 -6.43 31.46 21.76
C GLU A 579 -5.11 30.66 21.72
N ARG A 580 -5.18 29.34 21.48
CA ARG A 580 -4.00 28.45 21.44
C ARG A 580 -3.08 28.74 20.27
N LEU A 581 -3.62 29.10 19.11
CA LEU A 581 -2.85 29.55 17.96
C LEU A 581 -2.04 30.80 18.31
N ARG A 582 -2.63 31.75 19.03
CA ARG A 582 -1.92 32.96 19.47
C ARG A 582 -0.86 32.68 20.52
N GLU A 583 -1.19 31.93 21.56
CA GLU A 583 -0.23 31.51 22.60
C GLU A 583 0.95 30.72 22.01
N GLY A 584 0.69 29.93 20.96
CA GLY A 584 1.69 29.16 20.23
C GLY A 584 2.54 29.98 19.25
N GLY A 585 2.22 31.26 19.04
CA GLY A 585 2.93 32.16 18.12
C GLY A 585 2.66 31.89 16.63
N TYR A 586 1.52 31.27 16.30
CA TYR A 586 1.07 31.09 14.93
C TYR A 586 0.51 32.41 14.38
N ARG A 587 0.85 32.73 13.13
CA ARG A 587 0.53 33.98 12.43
C ARG A 587 -0.53 33.80 11.38
N ILE A 588 -0.49 32.70 10.64
CA ILE A 588 -1.44 32.45 9.55
C ILE A 588 -2.22 31.18 9.89
N LEU A 589 -3.53 31.25 9.73
CA LEU A 589 -4.41 30.09 9.74
C LEU A 589 -5.00 29.90 8.34
N ARG A 590 -4.76 28.74 7.73
CA ARG A 590 -5.42 28.29 6.51
C ARG A 590 -6.48 27.25 6.83
N THR A 591 -7.49 27.12 5.99
CA THR A 591 -8.47 26.03 6.10
C THR A 591 -8.49 25.22 4.82
N THR A 592 -8.72 23.92 4.97
CA THR A 592 -9.11 23.05 3.85
C THR A 592 -10.43 23.54 3.21
N TYR A 593 -10.81 22.92 2.09
CA TYR A 593 -11.94 23.36 1.29
C TYR A 593 -13.26 23.32 2.08
N ILE A 594 -14.01 24.41 2.02
CA ILE A 594 -15.35 24.53 2.58
C ILE A 594 -16.31 24.76 1.41
N GLY A 595 -17.30 23.87 1.24
CA GLY A 595 -18.34 24.01 0.22
C GLY A 595 -19.05 25.36 0.32
N ARG A 596 -19.26 26.02 -0.81
CA ARG A 596 -19.91 27.35 -0.87
C ARG A 596 -21.34 27.33 -0.33
N GLU A 597 -21.99 26.18 -0.41
CA GLU A 597 -23.30 25.92 0.18
C GLU A 597 -23.27 25.80 1.72
N ASN A 598 -22.09 25.61 2.32
CA ASN A 598 -21.89 25.42 3.76
C ASN A 598 -21.35 26.68 4.44
N ALA A 599 -22.06 27.80 4.28
CA ALA A 599 -21.70 29.09 4.87
C ALA A 599 -21.55 29.02 6.42
N ALA A 600 -22.27 28.11 7.09
CA ALA A 600 -22.16 27.92 8.53
C ALA A 600 -20.76 27.50 8.98
N SER A 601 -20.04 26.73 8.16
CA SER A 601 -18.68 26.25 8.46
C SER A 601 -17.60 27.31 8.15
N ALA A 602 -17.90 28.27 7.28
CA ALA A 602 -17.00 29.40 6.95
C ALA A 602 -17.10 30.56 7.97
N ARG A 603 -18.27 30.77 8.60
CA ARG A 603 -18.47 31.87 9.58
C ARG A 603 -17.40 32.00 10.67
N PRO A 604 -16.88 30.90 11.27
CA PRO A 604 -15.86 31.04 12.29
C PRO A 604 -14.54 31.63 11.76
N ILE A 605 -14.12 31.28 10.53
CA ILE A 605 -12.90 31.82 9.93
C ILE A 605 -13.09 33.27 9.50
N GLU A 606 -14.27 33.65 8.99
CA GLU A 606 -14.63 35.05 8.69
C GLU A 606 -14.52 35.95 9.93
N ARG A 607 -14.98 35.46 11.10
CA ARG A 607 -14.87 36.20 12.37
C ARG A 607 -13.43 36.40 12.83
N LEU A 608 -12.51 35.56 12.36
CA LEU A 608 -11.07 35.73 12.56
C LEU A 608 -10.46 36.64 11.48
N GLY A 609 -11.26 37.42 10.75
CA GLY A 609 -10.79 38.25 9.64
C GLY A 609 -10.39 37.45 8.40
N GLY A 610 -10.83 36.20 8.31
CA GLY A 610 -10.49 35.31 7.22
C GLY A 610 -11.13 35.74 5.89
N ARG A 611 -10.39 35.52 4.81
CA ARG A 611 -10.84 35.71 3.42
C ARG A 611 -10.67 34.41 2.63
N PRO A 612 -11.41 34.20 1.53
CA PRO A 612 -11.10 33.14 0.58
C PRO A 612 -9.65 33.26 0.08
N LEU A 613 -8.97 32.12 -0.02
CA LEU A 613 -7.60 31.98 -0.52
C LEU A 613 -7.62 31.40 -1.94
N HIS A 614 -8.10 30.18 -2.10
CA HIS A 614 -8.29 29.51 -3.39
C HIS A 614 -9.76 29.12 -3.55
N GLY A 615 -10.37 29.47 -4.68
CA GLY A 615 -11.54 28.73 -5.15
C GLY A 615 -11.11 27.32 -5.53
N THR A 616 -11.89 26.30 -5.18
CA THR A 616 -11.61 24.91 -5.52
C THR A 616 -12.82 24.21 -6.10
N ALA A 617 -12.58 23.23 -6.95
CA ALA A 617 -13.63 22.41 -7.54
C ALA A 617 -13.21 20.95 -7.68
N PHE A 618 -14.13 20.05 -7.36
CA PHE A 618 -14.10 18.68 -7.90
C PHE A 618 -14.88 18.67 -9.22
N TYR A 619 -14.40 17.87 -10.17
CA TYR A 619 -14.99 17.74 -11.50
C TYR A 619 -15.58 16.34 -11.70
N ARG A 620 -16.59 16.26 -12.56
CA ARG A 620 -17.14 15.00 -13.04
C ARG A 620 -17.49 15.07 -14.52
N ARG A 621 -17.38 13.95 -15.22
CA ARG A 621 -17.86 13.81 -16.60
C ARG A 621 -18.69 12.55 -16.72
N ARG A 622 -19.91 12.69 -17.24
CA ARG A 622 -20.75 11.54 -17.60
C ARG A 622 -20.18 10.88 -18.85
N LEU A 623 -20.18 9.56 -18.86
CA LEU A 623 -19.77 8.73 -19.98
C LEU A 623 -21.05 8.27 -20.67
N GLU A 624 -21.23 8.66 -21.93
CA GLU A 624 -22.35 8.17 -22.74
C GLU A 624 -22.12 6.70 -23.10
N GLU A 625 -23.20 5.90 -23.13
CA GLU A 625 -23.15 4.53 -23.65
C GLU A 625 -22.91 4.59 -25.17
N SER A 626 -21.76 4.06 -25.61
CA SER A 626 -21.43 3.89 -27.04
C SER A 626 -22.34 2.88 -27.72
#